data_AF-A0A1J5M700-F1
#
_entry.id   AF-A0A1J5M700-F1
#
_cell.length_a   1.000
_cell.length_b   1.000
_cell.length_c   1.000
_cell.angle_alpha   90.00
_cell.angle_beta   90.00
_cell.angle_gamma   90.00
#
_symmetry.space_group_name_H-M   'P 1'
#
loop_
_entity.id
_entity.type
_entity.pdbx_description
1 polymer ?
#
loop_
_entity_poly.entity_id
_entity_poly.type
_entity_poly.pdbx_seq_one_letter_code
_entity_poly.pdbx_strand_id
1 'polypeptide(L)'
;MTNEVQNFLLTDAIQNIIHSSRTGAKKLSKNRIASYGSFKKIIEGYEIHLQKSIYVQNINLDFLNKFSTYLEEEKKYSNGYSLKKIADLKTICLNAEQKGFKIDTELKTYKALKEKKQHIIYLTSEELEMIKIFPLFDSELENARKWLLLGCEIGQRSVDLLKINESSLTSKNGIEVIELTQEKTGKQIAIPIRPSLRLILYDGFPTKKPLHKLNEQIKKICKLCGINQKIEGVLYDFESKRRTEGVFEKHRLITAHVCRRTFAINNYGKMQSRLLRQITGHSTETILLEFIGKKETPQASQTLSLF
;
A
#
# COMPACT_ATOMS: atom_id res chain seq x y z
N MET A 1 -41.19 24.29 -19.80
CA MET A 1 -40.95 23.40 -18.66
C MET A 1 -39.53 23.68 -18.17
N THR A 2 -39.40 24.42 -17.08
CA THR A 2 -38.12 24.68 -16.42
C THR A 2 -37.58 23.34 -15.90
N ASN A 3 -36.45 22.88 -16.44
CA ASN A 3 -35.69 21.79 -15.84
C ASN A 3 -35.25 22.25 -14.45
N GLU A 4 -36.00 21.90 -13.41
CA GLU A 4 -35.50 21.99 -12.04
C GLU A 4 -34.24 21.15 -11.97
N VAL A 5 -33.08 21.83 -11.86
CA VAL A 5 -31.81 21.15 -11.62
C VAL A 5 -31.95 20.47 -10.27
N GLN A 6 -32.15 19.16 -10.27
CA GLN A 6 -32.28 18.39 -9.05
C GLN A 6 -30.95 18.49 -8.29
N ASN A 7 -30.94 19.32 -7.25
CA ASN A 7 -29.76 19.56 -6.44
C ASN A 7 -29.41 18.28 -5.68
N PHE A 8 -28.21 17.74 -5.87
CA PHE A 8 -27.81 16.48 -5.25
C PHE A 8 -26.74 16.71 -4.19
N LEU A 9 -27.04 16.40 -2.94
CA LEU A 9 -26.10 16.53 -1.83
C LEU A 9 -24.92 15.58 -2.02
N LEU A 10 -23.71 16.08 -1.78
CA LEU A 10 -22.50 15.28 -1.89
C LEU A 10 -22.48 14.12 -0.87
N THR A 11 -22.99 14.35 0.34
CA THR A 11 -23.11 13.34 1.39
C THR A 11 -24.05 12.19 0.98
N ASP A 12 -25.14 12.50 0.27
CA ASP A 12 -26.05 11.51 -0.31
C ASP A 12 -25.41 10.77 -1.50
N ALA A 13 -24.62 11.46 -2.33
CA ALA A 13 -23.84 10.83 -3.39
C ALA A 13 -22.90 9.75 -2.83
N ILE A 14 -22.20 10.07 -1.73
CA ILE A 14 -21.32 9.13 -1.03
C ILE A 14 -22.12 7.96 -0.46
N GLN A 15 -23.26 8.25 0.19
CA GLN A 15 -24.12 7.24 0.80
C GLN A 15 -24.69 6.27 -0.24
N ASN A 16 -25.07 6.79 -1.42
CA ASN A 16 -25.56 5.99 -2.54
C ASN A 16 -24.50 5.05 -3.09
N ILE A 17 -23.22 5.46 -3.15
CA ILE A 17 -22.11 4.57 -3.52
C ILE A 17 -21.93 3.47 -2.46
N ILE A 18 -21.98 3.82 -1.18
CA ILE A 18 -21.88 2.84 -0.09
C ILE A 18 -23.02 1.81 -0.17
N HIS A 19 -24.26 2.25 -0.39
CA HIS A 19 -25.42 1.36 -0.48
C HIS A 19 -25.39 0.48 -1.74
N SER A 20 -25.21 1.09 -2.90
CA SER A 20 -25.14 0.36 -4.19
C SER A 20 -23.98 -0.64 -4.23
N SER A 21 -22.89 -0.41 -3.50
CA SER A 21 -21.79 -1.38 -3.40
C SER A 21 -22.12 -2.65 -2.61
N ARG A 22 -23.21 -2.64 -1.83
CA ARG A 22 -23.72 -3.81 -1.10
C ARG A 22 -24.68 -4.64 -1.95
N THR A 23 -25.41 -3.99 -2.87
CA THR A 23 -26.50 -4.58 -3.65
C THR A 23 -26.19 -4.78 -5.13
N GLY A 24 -25.18 -4.11 -5.68
CA GLY A 24 -24.83 -4.14 -7.11
C GLY A 24 -23.95 -5.31 -7.55
N ALA A 25 -23.90 -5.54 -8.88
CA ALA A 25 -23.15 -6.62 -9.53
C ALA A 25 -21.62 -6.57 -9.30
N LYS A 26 -21.05 -5.39 -9.02
CA LYS A 26 -19.63 -5.19 -8.74
C LYS A 26 -19.43 -4.70 -7.31
N LYS A 27 -19.37 -5.63 -6.35
CA LYS A 27 -19.23 -5.33 -4.92
C LYS A 27 -17.88 -4.69 -4.59
N LEU A 28 -17.91 -3.59 -3.85
CA LEU A 28 -16.69 -2.99 -3.31
C LEU A 28 -16.18 -3.81 -2.11
N SER A 29 -14.87 -3.82 -1.91
CA SER A 29 -14.29 -4.43 -0.70
C SER A 29 -14.77 -3.72 0.57
N LYS A 30 -14.85 -4.45 1.69
CA LYS A 30 -15.19 -3.88 3.02
C LYS A 30 -14.34 -2.67 3.36
N ASN A 31 -13.03 -2.73 3.06
CA ASN A 31 -12.09 -1.63 3.28
C ASN A 31 -12.41 -0.39 2.43
N ARG A 32 -12.86 -0.58 1.17
CA ARG A 32 -13.25 0.56 0.32
C ARG A 32 -14.54 1.20 0.80
N ILE A 33 -15.50 0.41 1.28
CA ILE A 33 -16.74 0.91 1.91
C ILE A 33 -16.40 1.74 3.15
N ALA A 34 -15.56 1.22 4.04
CA ALA A 34 -15.10 1.95 5.23
C ALA A 34 -14.36 3.25 4.87
N SER A 35 -13.56 3.23 3.79
CA SER A 35 -12.89 4.43 3.27
C SER A 35 -13.88 5.50 2.81
N TYR A 36 -15.00 5.14 2.18
CA TYR A 36 -16.04 6.10 1.82
C TYR A 36 -16.81 6.61 3.03
N GLY A 37 -17.09 5.76 4.02
CA GLY A 37 -17.67 6.21 5.28
C GLY A 37 -16.78 7.24 6.00
N SER A 38 -15.47 7.02 6.01
CA SER A 38 -14.49 7.99 6.54
C SER A 38 -14.45 9.27 5.70
N PHE A 39 -14.60 9.16 4.37
CA PHE A 39 -14.65 10.32 3.49
C PHE A 39 -15.92 11.16 3.71
N LYS A 40 -17.07 10.53 3.93
CA LYS A 40 -18.33 11.21 4.26
C LYS A 40 -18.16 12.10 5.49
N LYS A 41 -17.56 11.58 6.56
CA LYS A 41 -17.26 12.35 7.78
C LYS A 41 -16.33 13.55 7.54
N ILE A 42 -15.41 13.45 6.58
CA ILE A 42 -14.54 14.56 6.20
C ILE A 42 -15.35 15.64 5.49
N ILE A 43 -16.27 15.26 4.59
CA ILE A 43 -17.17 16.18 3.91
C ILE A 43 -18.11 16.85 4.91
N GLU A 44 -18.75 16.10 5.81
CA GLU A 44 -19.61 16.65 6.88
C GLU A 44 -18.85 17.68 7.73
N GLY A 45 -17.58 17.39 8.07
CA GLY A 45 -16.72 18.35 8.78
C GLY A 45 -16.37 19.60 7.96
N TYR A 46 -16.32 19.49 6.63
CA TYR A 46 -16.08 20.63 5.75
C TYR A 46 -17.35 21.47 5.55
N GLU A 47 -18.53 20.84 5.48
CA GLU A 47 -19.83 21.54 5.46
C GLU A 47 -20.02 22.41 6.72
N ILE A 48 -19.64 21.89 7.89
CA ILE A 48 -19.65 22.65 9.15
C ILE A 48 -18.68 23.84 9.08
N HIS A 49 -17.47 23.64 8.55
CA HIS A 49 -16.48 24.72 8.40
C HIS A 49 -16.97 25.82 7.45
N LEU A 50 -17.64 25.44 6.35
CA LEU A 50 -18.22 26.38 5.39
C LEU A 50 -19.58 26.96 5.84
N GLN A 51 -20.20 26.40 6.88
CA GLN A 51 -21.59 26.67 7.27
C GLN A 51 -22.58 26.50 6.11
N LYS A 52 -22.33 25.53 5.23
CA LYS A 52 -23.10 25.34 4.00
C LYS A 52 -23.06 23.89 3.52
N SER A 53 -24.20 23.39 3.06
CA SER A 53 -24.29 22.09 2.38
C SER A 53 -23.59 22.11 1.04
N ILE A 54 -22.90 21.01 0.72
CA ILE A 54 -22.15 20.85 -0.53
C ILE A 54 -22.99 20.03 -1.50
N TYR A 55 -23.17 20.57 -2.69
CA TYR A 55 -23.89 19.91 -3.77
C TYR A 55 -22.95 19.51 -4.90
N VAL A 56 -23.19 18.35 -5.51
CA VAL A 56 -22.32 17.77 -6.54
C VAL A 56 -22.12 18.73 -7.72
N GLN A 57 -23.18 19.41 -8.16
CA GLN A 57 -23.14 20.33 -9.29
C GLN A 57 -22.32 21.60 -9.05
N ASN A 58 -21.96 21.90 -7.79
CA ASN A 58 -21.18 23.08 -7.42
C ASN A 58 -19.69 22.79 -7.22
N ILE A 59 -19.25 21.56 -7.50
CA ILE A 59 -17.85 21.15 -7.34
C ILE A 59 -17.11 21.48 -8.64
N ASN A 60 -16.40 22.60 -8.65
CA ASN A 60 -15.51 23.03 -9.74
C ASN A 60 -14.04 23.00 -9.29
N LEU A 61 -13.12 23.49 -10.13
CA LEU A 61 -11.69 23.52 -9.78
C LEU A 61 -11.37 24.40 -8.56
N ASP A 62 -12.04 25.54 -8.42
CA ASP A 62 -11.89 26.41 -7.24
C ASP A 62 -12.30 25.69 -5.95
N PHE A 63 -13.42 24.95 -5.98
CA PHE A 63 -13.83 24.12 -4.86
C PHE A 63 -12.76 23.08 -4.51
N LEU A 64 -12.17 22.39 -5.50
CA LEU A 64 -11.12 21.40 -5.25
C LEU A 64 -9.90 22.02 -4.58
N ASN A 65 -9.49 23.22 -5.01
CA ASN A 65 -8.34 23.93 -4.42
C ASN A 65 -8.62 24.34 -2.97
N LYS A 66 -9.80 24.93 -2.70
CA LYS A 66 -10.23 25.28 -1.34
C LYS A 66 -10.34 24.07 -0.44
N PHE A 67 -10.90 22.97 -0.95
CA PHE A 67 -10.98 21.73 -0.21
C PHE A 67 -9.60 21.12 0.06
N SER A 68 -8.66 21.17 -0.90
CA SER A 68 -7.28 20.73 -0.66
C SER A 68 -6.61 21.54 0.44
N THR A 69 -6.79 22.86 0.41
CA THR A 69 -6.29 23.80 1.43
C THR A 69 -6.85 23.44 2.80
N TYR A 70 -8.16 23.21 2.92
CA TYR A 70 -8.78 22.73 4.16
C TYR A 70 -8.17 21.41 4.65
N LEU A 71 -7.92 20.44 3.77
CA LEU A 71 -7.34 19.16 4.17
C LEU A 71 -5.91 19.32 4.71
N GLU A 72 -5.10 20.16 4.08
CA GLU A 72 -3.68 20.33 4.42
C GLU A 72 -3.48 21.30 5.59
N GLU A 73 -4.15 22.45 5.58
CA GLU A 73 -3.95 23.52 6.55
C GLU A 73 -4.81 23.34 7.80
N GLU A 74 -6.09 22.99 7.65
CA GLU A 74 -7.01 22.84 8.80
C GLU A 74 -6.95 21.42 9.38
N LYS A 75 -7.01 20.39 8.54
CA LYS A 75 -6.97 18.98 9.02
C LYS A 75 -5.56 18.45 9.26
N LYS A 76 -4.53 19.18 8.82
CA LYS A 76 -3.11 18.76 8.89
C LYS A 76 -2.90 17.37 8.29
N TYR A 77 -3.56 17.09 7.17
CA TYR A 77 -3.37 15.86 6.43
C TYR A 77 -2.13 15.94 5.55
N SER A 78 -1.47 14.80 5.33
CA SER A 78 -0.35 14.74 4.39
C SER A 78 -0.85 14.98 2.97
N ASN A 79 -0.01 15.59 2.14
CA ASN A 79 -0.31 15.88 0.73
C ASN A 79 -0.84 14.64 -0.01
N GLY A 80 -0.16 13.49 0.07
CA GLY A 80 -0.67 12.25 -0.56
C GLY A 80 -2.04 11.77 -0.06
N TYR A 81 -2.39 12.03 1.20
CA TYR A 81 -3.72 11.70 1.70
C TYR A 81 -4.76 12.70 1.17
N SER A 82 -4.43 14.00 1.16
CA SER A 82 -5.25 15.07 0.58
C SER A 82 -5.55 14.80 -0.90
N LEU A 83 -4.53 14.53 -1.72
CA LEU A 83 -4.69 14.17 -3.13
C LEU A 83 -5.57 12.94 -3.33
N LYS A 84 -5.47 11.94 -2.46
CA LYS A 84 -6.36 10.77 -2.49
C LYS A 84 -7.80 11.15 -2.19
N LYS A 85 -8.05 12.09 -1.28
CA LYS A 85 -9.39 12.60 -0.98
C LYS A 85 -9.97 13.39 -2.15
N ILE A 86 -9.15 14.20 -2.83
CA ILE A 86 -9.53 14.87 -4.08
C ILE A 86 -9.88 13.85 -5.18
N ALA A 87 -9.10 12.78 -5.32
CA ALA A 87 -9.40 11.71 -6.28
C ALA A 87 -10.70 10.94 -5.94
N ASP A 88 -10.94 10.68 -4.65
CA ASP A 88 -12.20 10.10 -4.16
C ASP A 88 -13.39 11.02 -4.52
N LEU A 89 -13.28 12.33 -4.25
CA LEU A 89 -14.28 13.33 -4.58
C LEU A 89 -14.63 13.35 -6.07
N LYS A 90 -13.62 13.41 -6.94
CA LYS A 90 -13.82 13.34 -8.39
C LYS A 90 -14.56 12.07 -8.80
N THR A 91 -14.18 10.92 -8.23
CA THR A 91 -14.84 9.63 -8.53
C THR A 91 -16.31 9.64 -8.14
N ILE A 92 -16.65 10.26 -7.00
CA ILE A 92 -18.03 10.39 -6.53
C ILE A 92 -18.87 11.27 -7.47
N CYS A 93 -18.32 12.40 -7.91
CA CYS A 93 -18.99 13.28 -8.86
C CYS A 93 -19.26 12.56 -10.19
N LEU A 94 -18.26 11.86 -10.74
CA LEU A 94 -18.43 11.07 -11.96
C LEU A 94 -19.47 9.94 -11.80
N ASN A 95 -19.61 9.35 -10.61
CA ASN A 95 -20.68 8.37 -10.36
C ASN A 95 -22.07 9.01 -10.29
N ALA A 96 -22.17 10.22 -9.75
CA ALA A 96 -23.42 10.98 -9.75
C ALA A 96 -23.84 11.34 -11.19
N GLU A 97 -22.89 11.71 -12.04
CA GLU A 97 -23.14 11.94 -13.47
C GLU A 97 -23.73 10.73 -14.17
N GLN A 98 -23.16 9.54 -13.93
CA GLN A 98 -23.69 8.28 -14.48
C GLN A 98 -25.14 7.97 -14.04
N LYS A 99 -25.61 8.62 -12.97
CA LYS A 99 -26.98 8.50 -12.45
C LYS A 99 -27.89 9.65 -12.90
N GLY A 100 -27.43 10.52 -13.81
CA GLY A 100 -28.20 11.61 -14.39
C GLY A 100 -28.05 12.96 -13.70
N PHE A 101 -27.20 13.08 -12.67
CA PHE A 101 -26.96 14.36 -12.00
C PHE A 101 -25.95 15.22 -12.77
N LYS A 102 -26.17 16.53 -12.84
CA LYS A 102 -25.24 17.46 -13.48
C LYS A 102 -23.95 17.58 -12.65
N ILE A 103 -22.81 17.59 -13.33
CA ILE A 103 -21.50 17.91 -12.75
C ILE A 103 -20.83 19.02 -13.53
N ASP A 104 -19.87 19.70 -12.91
CA ASP A 104 -19.01 20.65 -13.59
C ASP A 104 -18.13 19.93 -14.63
N THR A 105 -18.03 20.49 -15.84
CA THR A 105 -17.27 19.91 -16.95
C THR A 105 -15.75 19.95 -16.73
N GLU A 106 -15.24 20.92 -15.98
CA GLU A 106 -13.81 21.06 -15.69
C GLU A 106 -13.30 19.91 -14.81
N LEU A 107 -14.17 19.30 -14.00
CA LEU A 107 -13.83 18.10 -13.24
C LEU A 107 -13.45 16.93 -14.14
N LYS A 108 -14.00 16.83 -15.35
CA LYS A 108 -13.72 15.72 -16.27
C LYS A 108 -12.27 15.76 -16.74
N THR A 109 -11.78 16.94 -17.10
CA THR A 109 -10.43 17.18 -17.61
C THR A 109 -9.37 17.24 -16.51
N TYR A 110 -9.77 17.50 -15.25
CA TYR A 110 -8.85 17.54 -14.11
C TYR A 110 -8.06 16.24 -13.93
N LYS A 111 -6.73 16.29 -14.08
CA LYS A 111 -5.86 15.14 -13.78
C LYS A 111 -5.44 15.23 -12.32
N ALA A 112 -5.92 14.30 -11.50
CA ALA A 112 -5.50 14.22 -10.10
C ALA A 112 -3.98 14.05 -10.02
N LEU A 113 -3.34 14.94 -9.27
CA LEU A 113 -1.92 14.85 -8.98
C LEU A 113 -1.63 13.57 -8.19
N LYS A 114 -0.43 13.03 -8.40
CA LYS A 114 0.07 11.90 -7.64
C LYS A 114 1.31 12.33 -6.90
N GLU A 115 1.32 12.09 -5.59
CA GLU A 115 2.52 12.25 -4.79
C GLU A 115 3.54 11.16 -5.18
N LYS A 116 4.79 11.56 -5.37
CA LYS A 116 5.89 10.60 -5.54
C LYS A 116 6.13 9.92 -4.20
N LYS A 117 6.33 8.60 -4.21
CA LYS A 117 6.69 7.87 -2.99
C LYS A 117 8.05 8.37 -2.50
N GLN A 118 8.03 9.10 -1.40
CA GLN A 118 9.22 9.46 -0.65
C GLN A 118 9.66 8.28 0.22
N HIS A 119 10.96 8.18 0.49
CA HIS A 119 11.60 7.24 1.43
C HIS A 119 11.46 5.76 1.08
N ILE A 120 12.51 5.23 0.46
CA ILE A 120 12.56 3.83 0.02
C ILE A 120 13.34 3.03 1.03
N ILE A 121 12.58 2.40 1.93
CA ILE A 121 13.12 1.64 3.04
C ILE A 121 13.10 0.16 2.68
N TYR A 122 14.27 -0.48 2.78
CA TYR A 122 14.47 -1.91 2.54
C TYR A 122 15.63 -2.43 3.38
N LEU A 123 15.73 -3.75 3.48
CA LEU A 123 16.86 -4.44 4.11
C LEU A 123 17.88 -4.86 3.03
N THR A 124 19.14 -4.50 3.19
CA THR A 124 20.20 -4.94 2.28
C THR A 124 20.52 -6.43 2.47
N SER A 125 21.28 -7.02 1.56
CA SER A 125 21.72 -8.41 1.70
C SER A 125 22.54 -8.63 2.96
N GLU A 126 23.40 -7.66 3.32
CA GLU A 126 24.24 -7.69 4.52
C GLU A 126 23.37 -7.60 5.78
N GLU A 127 22.37 -6.73 5.79
CA GLU A 127 21.43 -6.62 6.92
C GLU A 127 20.59 -7.88 7.12
N LEU A 128 20.17 -8.53 6.03
CA LEU A 128 19.47 -9.81 6.11
C LEU A 128 20.34 -10.93 6.68
N GLU A 129 21.62 -10.99 6.28
CA GLU A 129 22.55 -11.97 6.85
C GLU A 129 22.83 -11.67 8.33
N MET A 130 23.00 -10.40 8.72
CA MET A 130 23.09 -10.02 10.15
C MET A 130 21.88 -10.52 10.95
N ILE A 131 20.66 -10.28 10.45
CA ILE A 131 19.42 -10.76 11.09
C ILE A 131 19.40 -12.27 11.22
N LYS A 132 19.84 -12.98 10.19
CA LYS A 132 19.81 -14.44 10.11
C LYS A 132 20.78 -15.10 11.08
N ILE A 133 21.99 -14.56 11.24
CA ILE A 133 23.02 -15.16 12.10
C ILE A 133 22.98 -14.67 13.55
N PHE A 134 22.30 -13.55 13.84
CA PHE A 134 22.25 -13.00 15.19
C PHE A 134 21.61 -13.99 16.18
N PRO A 135 22.26 -14.31 17.32
CA PRO A 135 21.72 -15.25 18.28
C PRO A 135 20.50 -14.66 19.00
N LEU A 136 19.35 -15.34 18.92
CA LEU A 136 18.16 -15.00 19.69
C LEU A 136 17.85 -16.15 20.65
N PHE A 137 17.54 -15.79 21.90
CA PHE A 137 17.19 -16.75 22.96
C PHE A 137 15.71 -16.68 23.34
N ASP A 138 14.91 -15.97 22.53
CA ASP A 138 13.48 -15.75 22.71
C ASP A 138 12.74 -16.40 21.54
N SER A 139 11.94 -17.44 21.83
CA SER A 139 11.23 -18.22 20.82
C SER A 139 10.21 -17.38 20.03
N GLU A 140 9.66 -16.32 20.61
CA GLU A 140 8.78 -15.42 19.87
C GLU A 140 9.55 -14.54 18.89
N LEU A 141 10.74 -14.07 19.27
CA LEU A 141 11.62 -13.33 18.36
C LEU A 141 12.16 -14.23 17.26
N GLU A 142 12.47 -15.47 17.56
CA GLU A 142 12.84 -16.49 16.57
C GLU A 142 11.74 -16.68 15.53
N ASN A 143 10.50 -16.84 15.99
CA ASN A 143 9.34 -16.93 15.11
C ASN A 143 9.16 -15.67 14.24
N ALA A 144 9.37 -14.47 14.81
CA ALA A 144 9.32 -13.22 14.06
C ALA A 144 10.46 -13.06 13.04
N ARG A 145 11.68 -13.51 13.38
CA ARG A 145 12.83 -13.58 12.47
C ARG A 145 12.51 -14.48 11.28
N LYS A 146 11.94 -15.66 11.54
CA LYS A 146 11.52 -16.59 10.50
C LYS A 146 10.47 -15.98 9.57
N TRP A 147 9.47 -15.27 10.11
CA TRP A 147 8.51 -14.49 9.30
C TRP A 147 9.18 -13.41 8.44
N LEU A 148 10.13 -12.66 9.00
CA LEU A 148 10.84 -11.59 8.30
C LEU A 148 11.66 -12.14 7.12
N LEU A 149 12.48 -13.17 7.38
CA LEU A 149 13.32 -13.81 6.37
C LEU A 149 12.47 -14.49 5.28
N LEU A 150 11.44 -15.26 5.67
CA LEU A 150 10.48 -15.86 4.75
C LEU A 150 9.87 -14.80 3.85
N GLY A 151 9.35 -13.71 4.42
CA GLY A 151 8.75 -12.62 3.66
C GLY A 151 9.72 -11.96 2.68
N CYS A 152 10.98 -11.79 3.07
CA CYS A 152 12.03 -11.22 2.20
C CYS A 152 12.44 -12.16 1.07
N GLU A 153 12.22 -13.47 1.21
CA GLU A 153 12.50 -14.48 0.18
C GLU A 153 11.36 -14.68 -0.83
N ILE A 154 10.11 -14.42 -0.42
CA ILE A 154 8.92 -14.70 -1.27
C ILE A 154 8.19 -13.45 -1.76
N GLY A 155 8.49 -12.27 -1.20
CA GLY A 155 8.03 -10.99 -1.73
C GLY A 155 6.52 -10.72 -1.65
N GLN A 156 5.79 -11.39 -0.74
CA GLN A 156 4.33 -11.28 -0.64
C GLN A 156 3.88 -10.10 0.25
N ARG A 157 2.62 -9.66 0.09
CA ARG A 157 2.03 -8.63 0.98
C ARG A 157 1.93 -9.20 2.39
N SER A 158 2.09 -8.38 3.42
CA SER A 158 2.11 -8.86 4.81
C SER A 158 0.84 -9.62 5.23
N VAL A 159 -0.32 -9.27 4.69
CA VAL A 159 -1.58 -10.00 4.95
C VAL A 159 -1.59 -11.36 4.25
N ASP A 160 -1.10 -11.43 3.01
CA ASP A 160 -0.99 -12.68 2.25
C ASP A 160 0.09 -13.59 2.88
N LEU A 161 1.22 -13.01 3.31
CA LEU A 161 2.34 -13.68 3.99
C LEU A 161 1.86 -14.42 5.23
N LEU A 162 1.13 -13.76 6.13
CA LEU A 162 0.66 -14.33 7.41
C LEU A 162 -0.41 -15.42 7.27
N LYS A 163 -0.78 -15.81 6.05
CA LYS A 163 -1.65 -16.94 5.77
C LYS A 163 -0.89 -18.20 5.35
N ILE A 164 0.35 -18.04 4.93
CA ILE A 164 1.18 -19.14 4.46
C ILE A 164 1.45 -20.08 5.64
N ASN A 165 1.32 -21.37 5.36
CA ASN A 165 1.53 -22.47 6.29
C ASN A 165 1.88 -23.73 5.48
N GLU A 166 1.97 -24.87 6.14
CA GLU A 166 2.31 -26.18 5.57
C GLU A 166 1.44 -26.54 4.36
N SER A 167 0.14 -26.21 4.39
CA SER A 167 -0.77 -26.47 3.25
C SER A 167 -0.48 -25.63 2.00
N SER A 168 0.33 -24.58 2.13
CA SER A 168 0.80 -23.78 1.00
C SER A 168 1.95 -24.48 0.26
N LEU A 169 2.56 -25.50 0.85
CA LEU A 169 3.62 -26.30 0.23
C LEU A 169 3.02 -27.30 -0.76
N THR A 170 3.46 -27.25 -2.01
CA THR A 170 3.01 -28.17 -3.06
C THR A 170 4.13 -28.47 -4.04
N SER A 171 3.88 -29.38 -4.99
CA SER A 171 4.80 -29.71 -6.07
C SER A 171 4.15 -29.41 -7.42
N LYS A 172 4.86 -28.68 -8.29
CA LYS A 172 4.46 -28.42 -9.68
C LYS A 172 5.59 -28.86 -10.58
N ASN A 173 5.32 -29.80 -11.49
CA ASN A 173 6.33 -30.35 -12.42
C ASN A 173 7.60 -30.86 -11.71
N GLY A 174 7.44 -31.51 -10.55
CA GLY A 174 8.56 -32.02 -9.75
C GLY A 174 9.33 -30.94 -8.95
N ILE A 175 8.91 -29.68 -9.02
CA ILE A 175 9.52 -28.57 -8.28
C ILE A 175 8.64 -28.25 -7.08
N GLU A 176 9.25 -28.24 -5.90
CA GLU A 176 8.61 -27.82 -4.65
C GLU A 176 8.38 -26.30 -4.64
N VAL A 177 7.15 -25.86 -4.37
CA VAL A 177 6.74 -24.46 -4.43
C VAL A 177 5.87 -24.08 -3.23
N ILE A 178 5.88 -22.79 -2.89
CA ILE A 178 4.85 -22.17 -2.05
C ILE A 178 3.78 -21.60 -2.97
N GLU A 179 2.57 -22.14 -2.89
CA GLU A 179 1.39 -21.70 -3.63
C GLU A 179 0.49 -20.84 -2.75
N LEU A 180 0.07 -19.67 -3.26
CA LEU A 180 -0.88 -18.81 -2.58
C LEU A 180 -1.74 -18.00 -3.55
N THR A 181 -2.93 -17.61 -3.08
CA THR A 181 -3.82 -16.67 -3.80
C THR A 181 -3.80 -15.33 -3.10
N GLN A 182 -3.33 -14.29 -3.80
CA GLN A 182 -3.27 -12.93 -3.26
C GLN A 182 -4.67 -12.36 -3.03
N GLU A 183 -5.00 -11.94 -1.81
CA GLU A 183 -6.35 -11.46 -1.46
C GLU A 183 -6.77 -10.26 -2.33
N LYS A 184 -5.85 -9.32 -2.55
CA LYS A 184 -6.17 -8.04 -3.20
C LYS A 184 -6.51 -8.19 -4.68
N THR A 185 -5.85 -9.11 -5.37
CA THR A 185 -5.92 -9.24 -6.83
C THR A 185 -6.53 -10.55 -7.29
N GLY A 186 -6.77 -11.52 -6.39
CA GLY A 186 -7.26 -12.86 -6.72
C GLY A 186 -6.29 -13.69 -7.54
N LYS A 187 -5.02 -13.28 -7.65
CA LYS A 187 -4.03 -13.95 -8.49
C LYS A 187 -3.40 -15.11 -7.71
N GLN A 188 -3.41 -16.28 -8.30
CA GLN A 188 -2.67 -17.45 -7.83
C GLN A 188 -1.20 -17.32 -8.24
N ILE A 189 -0.31 -17.58 -7.30
CA ILE A 189 1.15 -17.47 -7.46
C ILE A 189 1.77 -18.73 -6.88
N ALA A 190 2.71 -19.31 -7.61
CA ALA A 190 3.60 -20.38 -7.15
C ALA A 190 5.03 -19.86 -7.11
N ILE A 191 5.71 -20.03 -5.99
CA ILE A 191 7.07 -19.52 -5.75
C ILE A 191 7.98 -20.72 -5.48
N PRO A 192 8.95 -21.02 -6.36
CA PRO A 192 9.88 -22.13 -6.15
C PRO A 192 10.68 -22.02 -4.86
N ILE A 193 10.82 -23.14 -4.16
CA ILE A 193 11.65 -23.23 -2.96
C ILE A 193 13.13 -23.31 -3.35
N ARG A 194 13.82 -22.20 -3.14
CA ARG A 194 15.28 -22.10 -3.29
C ARG A 194 15.98 -22.66 -2.04
N PRO A 195 17.28 -23.02 -2.12
CA PRO A 195 18.04 -23.49 -0.97
C PRO A 195 17.95 -22.58 0.27
N SER A 196 18.02 -21.24 0.08
CA SER A 196 17.88 -20.29 1.19
C SER A 196 16.51 -20.36 1.87
N LEU A 197 15.44 -20.53 1.10
CA LEU A 197 14.09 -20.68 1.61
C LEU A 197 13.90 -22.03 2.31
N ARG A 198 14.52 -23.10 1.78
CA ARG A 198 14.52 -24.42 2.44
C ARG A 198 15.20 -24.39 3.80
N LEU A 199 16.30 -23.65 3.93
CA LEU A 199 16.97 -23.42 5.22
C LEU A 199 16.11 -22.63 6.20
N ILE A 200 15.25 -21.72 5.75
CA ILE A 200 14.32 -20.99 6.63
C ILE A 200 13.21 -21.92 7.14
N LEU A 201 12.80 -22.91 6.33
CA LEU A 201 11.67 -23.79 6.60
C LEU A 201 12.07 -25.19 7.13
N TYR A 202 13.35 -25.40 7.45
CA TYR A 202 13.89 -26.73 7.79
C TYR A 202 13.19 -27.36 9.01
N ASP A 203 12.74 -26.54 9.95
CA ASP A 203 12.02 -26.88 11.18
C ASP A 203 10.54 -26.46 11.12
N GLY A 204 9.96 -26.36 9.91
CA GLY A 204 8.53 -26.08 9.69
C GLY A 204 8.23 -24.62 9.30
N PHE A 205 6.95 -24.23 9.24
CA PHE A 205 6.57 -22.83 8.99
C PHE A 205 6.55 -22.00 10.29
N PRO A 206 6.73 -20.67 10.21
CA PRO A 206 6.55 -19.83 11.38
C PRO A 206 5.08 -19.81 11.84
N THR A 207 4.87 -19.86 13.15
CA THR A 207 3.55 -19.81 13.77
C THR A 207 2.92 -18.43 13.55
N LYS A 208 1.65 -18.43 13.13
CA LYS A 208 0.90 -17.22 12.83
C LYS A 208 0.83 -16.28 14.04
N LYS A 209 1.04 -14.99 13.80
CA LYS A 209 1.00 -13.94 14.82
C LYS A 209 0.25 -12.70 14.33
N PRO A 210 -0.41 -11.92 15.21
CA PRO A 210 -0.97 -10.63 14.84
C PRO A 210 0.08 -9.69 14.27
N LEU A 211 -0.25 -9.00 13.17
CA LEU A 211 0.68 -8.15 12.42
C LEU A 211 1.31 -7.03 13.27
N HIS A 212 0.58 -6.48 14.26
CA HIS A 212 1.13 -5.45 15.15
C HIS A 212 2.27 -6.00 16.01
N LYS A 213 2.07 -7.18 16.65
CA LYS A 213 3.12 -7.85 17.43
C LYS A 213 4.31 -8.24 16.57
N LEU A 214 4.05 -8.78 15.37
CA LEU A 214 5.12 -9.09 14.43
C LEU A 214 5.95 -7.84 14.08
N ASN A 215 5.30 -6.70 13.83
CA ASN A 215 6.02 -5.46 13.54
C ASN A 215 6.85 -4.99 14.73
N GLU A 216 6.33 -5.04 15.96
CA GLU A 216 7.10 -4.70 17.17
C GLU A 216 8.35 -5.59 17.31
N GLN A 217 8.19 -6.90 17.10
CA GLN A 217 9.29 -7.86 17.17
C GLN A 217 10.31 -7.65 16.05
N ILE A 218 9.88 -7.39 14.82
CA ILE A 218 10.78 -7.07 13.70
C ILE A 218 11.63 -5.84 14.03
N LYS A 219 11.03 -4.78 14.59
CA LYS A 219 11.79 -3.59 15.01
C LYS A 219 12.81 -3.93 16.08
N LYS A 220 12.41 -4.73 17.09
CA LYS A 220 13.31 -5.20 18.16
C LYS A 220 14.48 -6.01 17.60
N ILE A 221 14.22 -6.96 16.69
CA ILE A 221 15.26 -7.78 16.03
C ILE A 221 16.23 -6.88 15.26
N CYS A 222 15.72 -5.98 14.42
CA CYS A 222 16.55 -5.07 13.64
C CYS A 222 17.43 -4.17 14.54
N LYS A 223 16.87 -3.69 15.66
CA LYS A 223 17.63 -2.92 16.65
C LYS A 223 18.77 -3.75 17.28
N LEU A 224 18.48 -4.98 17.69
CA LEU A 224 19.45 -5.91 18.27
C LEU A 224 20.59 -6.22 17.28
N CYS A 225 20.27 -6.33 16.00
CA CYS A 225 21.24 -6.55 14.92
C CYS A 225 22.01 -5.28 14.51
N GLY A 226 21.86 -4.16 15.23
CA GLY A 226 22.59 -2.92 14.94
C GLY A 226 22.07 -2.12 13.75
N ILE A 227 20.86 -2.38 13.24
CA ILE A 227 20.26 -1.69 12.08
C ILE A 227 19.69 -0.33 12.53
N ASN A 228 20.58 0.56 12.97
CA ASN A 228 20.26 1.81 13.66
C ASN A 228 20.61 3.06 12.83
N GLN A 229 21.06 2.90 11.58
CA GLN A 229 21.38 4.03 10.71
C GLN A 229 20.21 5.03 10.67
N LYS A 230 20.51 6.31 10.88
CA LYS A 230 19.53 7.39 10.76
C LYS A 230 19.21 7.63 9.30
N ILE A 231 17.94 7.44 8.92
CA ILE A 231 17.44 7.65 7.57
C ILE A 231 16.15 8.47 7.61
N GLU A 232 15.86 9.15 6.52
CA GLU A 232 14.58 9.84 6.36
C GLU A 232 13.43 8.83 6.22
N GLY A 233 12.29 9.17 6.79
CA GLY A 233 11.12 8.33 6.78
C GLY A 233 9.91 9.00 7.42
N VAL A 234 8.84 8.23 7.55
CA VAL A 234 7.57 8.72 8.10
C VAL A 234 7.09 7.79 9.21
N LEU A 235 6.87 8.33 10.40
CA LEU A 235 6.27 7.60 11.53
C LEU A 235 4.97 8.26 11.96
N TYR A 236 4.13 7.49 12.65
CA TYR A 236 2.97 8.05 13.33
C TYR A 236 3.43 8.70 14.63
N ASP A 237 3.12 9.97 14.78
CA ASP A 237 3.30 10.75 16.00
C ASP A 237 2.01 10.70 16.82
N PHE A 238 2.16 10.31 18.09
CA PHE A 238 1.05 10.16 19.02
C PHE A 238 0.55 11.49 19.57
N GLU A 239 1.40 12.54 19.60
CA GLU A 239 1.03 13.86 20.07
C GLU A 239 0.16 14.57 19.04
N SER A 240 0.67 14.73 17.82
CA SER A 240 -0.11 15.33 16.72
C SER A 240 -1.20 14.40 16.19
N LYS A 241 -1.18 13.11 16.51
CA LYS A 241 -2.04 12.06 15.92
C LYS A 241 -1.95 12.07 14.38
N ARG A 242 -0.76 12.33 13.84
CA ARG A 242 -0.48 12.43 12.40
C ARG A 242 0.77 11.66 12.04
N ARG A 243 0.92 11.42 10.73
CA ARG A 243 2.17 10.91 10.20
C ARG A 243 3.10 12.08 9.93
N THR A 244 4.27 12.05 10.56
CA THR A 244 5.28 13.09 10.45
C THR A 244 6.51 12.56 9.75
N GLU A 245 7.02 13.35 8.82
CA GLU A 245 8.29 13.11 8.15
C GLU A 245 9.44 13.53 9.07
N GLY A 246 10.55 12.81 9.02
CA GLY A 246 11.73 13.12 9.83
C GLY A 246 12.83 12.09 9.67
N VAL A 247 13.90 12.27 10.44
CA VAL A 247 15.05 11.36 10.46
C VAL A 247 14.93 10.40 11.65
N PHE A 248 14.89 9.11 11.37
CA PHE A 248 14.72 8.07 12.37
C PHE A 248 15.74 6.96 12.20
N GLU A 249 16.06 6.27 13.30
CA GLU A 249 16.80 5.01 13.21
C GLU A 249 16.04 4.01 12.34
N LYS A 250 16.73 3.38 11.39
CA LYS A 250 16.15 2.52 10.36
C LYS A 250 15.24 1.44 10.94
N HIS A 251 15.63 0.76 12.02
CA HIS A 251 14.79 -0.25 12.67
C HIS A 251 13.39 0.26 13.02
N ARG A 252 13.23 1.53 13.41
CA ARG A 252 11.93 2.11 13.79
C ARG A 252 10.94 2.17 12.63
N LEU A 253 11.48 2.29 11.41
CA LEU A 253 10.71 2.39 10.16
C LEU A 253 10.41 1.02 9.54
N ILE A 254 11.07 -0.03 10.01
CA ILE A 254 10.87 -1.39 9.50
C ILE A 254 9.56 -1.97 10.05
N THR A 255 8.79 -2.56 9.13
CA THR A 255 7.59 -3.35 9.41
C THR A 255 7.57 -4.52 8.43
N ALA A 256 6.67 -5.49 8.60
CA ALA A 256 6.51 -6.61 7.65
C ALA A 256 6.21 -6.17 6.20
N HIS A 257 5.87 -4.89 5.95
CA HIS A 257 5.76 -4.36 4.59
C HIS A 257 7.12 -4.24 3.90
N VAL A 258 8.21 -4.14 4.66
CA VAL A 258 9.58 -4.09 4.12
C VAL A 258 9.88 -5.34 3.30
N CYS A 259 9.38 -6.51 3.71
CA CYS A 259 9.70 -7.81 3.14
C CYS A 259 9.54 -7.84 1.62
N ARG A 260 8.38 -7.41 1.13
CA ARG A 260 8.09 -7.34 -0.31
C ARG A 260 9.00 -6.36 -1.05
N ARG A 261 9.36 -5.25 -0.41
CA ARG A 261 10.23 -4.22 -1.01
C ARG A 261 11.68 -4.69 -1.06
N THR A 262 12.17 -5.26 0.03
CA THR A 262 13.45 -5.96 0.12
C THR A 262 13.58 -7.02 -0.97
N PHE A 263 12.59 -7.92 -1.10
CA PHE A 263 12.58 -8.93 -2.15
C PHE A 263 12.72 -8.29 -3.54
N ALA A 264 11.90 -7.26 -3.83
CA ALA A 264 11.91 -6.62 -5.13
C ALA A 264 13.23 -5.91 -5.45
N ILE A 265 13.79 -5.16 -4.50
CA ILE A 265 15.03 -4.42 -4.69
C ILE A 265 16.22 -5.38 -4.82
N ASN A 266 16.35 -6.35 -3.91
CA ASN A 266 17.52 -7.23 -3.87
C ASN A 266 17.59 -8.20 -5.06
N ASN A 267 16.46 -8.43 -5.74
CA ASN A 267 16.37 -9.28 -6.93
C ASN A 267 16.24 -8.49 -8.24
N TYR A 268 15.98 -7.18 -8.22
CA TYR A 268 15.88 -6.40 -9.44
C TYR A 268 17.21 -6.42 -10.20
N GLY A 269 17.19 -6.84 -11.47
CA GLY A 269 18.38 -7.06 -12.30
C GLY A 269 18.99 -8.46 -12.18
N LYS A 270 18.68 -9.22 -11.11
CA LYS A 270 19.06 -10.64 -10.97
C LYS A 270 18.01 -11.60 -11.50
N MET A 271 16.74 -11.20 -11.44
CA MET A 271 15.61 -11.94 -12.03
C MET A 271 14.95 -11.15 -13.14
N GLN A 272 14.36 -11.86 -14.09
CA GLN A 272 13.58 -11.25 -15.16
C GLN A 272 12.45 -10.39 -14.57
N SER A 273 12.32 -9.15 -15.04
CA SER A 273 11.37 -8.21 -14.44
C SER A 273 9.91 -8.69 -14.51
N ARG A 274 9.55 -9.40 -15.59
CA ARG A 274 8.23 -10.06 -15.71
C ARG A 274 7.95 -11.00 -14.53
N LEU A 275 8.92 -11.85 -14.17
CA LEU A 275 8.80 -12.79 -13.06
C LEU A 275 8.72 -12.04 -11.73
N LEU A 276 9.57 -11.02 -11.54
CA LEU A 276 9.56 -10.20 -10.34
C LEU A 276 8.21 -9.52 -10.13
N ARG A 277 7.62 -8.96 -11.20
CA ARG A 277 6.28 -8.38 -11.19
C ARG A 277 5.19 -9.39 -10.88
N GLN A 278 5.30 -10.60 -11.41
CA GLN A 278 4.34 -11.67 -11.15
C GLN A 278 4.36 -12.05 -9.66
N ILE A 279 5.54 -12.33 -9.11
CA ILE A 279 5.71 -12.71 -7.69
C ILE A 279 5.22 -11.58 -6.78
N THR A 280 5.70 -10.36 -7.02
CA THR A 280 5.30 -9.22 -6.18
C THR A 280 3.85 -8.81 -6.47
N GLY A 281 3.24 -9.16 -7.59
CA GLY A 281 1.89 -8.73 -7.96
C GLY A 281 1.80 -7.25 -8.30
N HIS A 282 2.77 -6.73 -9.06
CA HIS A 282 2.70 -5.42 -9.71
C HIS A 282 2.19 -5.59 -11.15
N SER A 283 1.20 -4.80 -11.56
CA SER A 283 0.55 -4.97 -12.87
C SER A 283 1.43 -4.51 -14.04
N THR A 284 2.15 -3.39 -13.88
CA THR A 284 3.00 -2.81 -14.92
C THR A 284 4.44 -2.65 -14.43
N GLU A 285 5.36 -2.54 -15.38
CA GLU A 285 6.79 -2.28 -15.13
C GLU A 285 6.97 -0.95 -14.39
N THR A 286 6.32 0.11 -14.86
CA THR A 286 6.32 1.43 -14.25
C THR A 286 5.97 1.38 -12.76
N ILE A 287 4.94 0.60 -12.37
CA ILE A 287 4.54 0.45 -10.96
C ILE A 287 5.64 -0.25 -10.14
N LEU A 288 6.31 -1.25 -10.70
CA LEU A 288 7.44 -1.91 -10.03
C LEU A 288 8.61 -0.94 -9.84
N LEU A 289 8.96 -0.19 -10.89
CA LEU A 289 10.07 0.77 -10.87
C LEU A 289 9.83 1.89 -9.86
N GLU A 290 8.63 2.49 -9.86
CA GLU A 290 8.20 3.45 -8.83
C GLU A 290 8.23 2.83 -7.41
N PHE A 291 7.91 1.53 -7.30
CA PHE A 291 7.90 0.84 -6.01
C PHE A 291 9.32 0.64 -5.43
N ILE A 292 10.32 0.44 -6.28
CA ILE A 292 11.74 0.27 -5.91
C ILE A 292 12.58 1.55 -6.03
N GLY A 293 12.00 2.65 -6.53
CA GLY A 293 12.69 3.95 -6.65
C GLY A 293 13.49 4.16 -7.90
N LYS A 294 13.34 3.29 -8.89
CA LYS A 294 13.99 3.46 -10.18
C LYS A 294 13.07 4.23 -11.12
N LYS A 295 13.66 5.05 -11.99
CA LYS A 295 12.97 5.53 -13.19
C LYS A 295 13.07 4.44 -14.25
N GLU A 296 12.17 4.45 -15.23
CA GLU A 296 12.39 3.69 -16.46
C GLU A 296 13.72 4.15 -17.06
N THR A 297 14.73 3.27 -17.06
CA THR A 297 15.91 3.46 -17.90
C THR A 297 15.45 3.32 -19.35
N PRO A 298 15.71 4.30 -20.22
CA PRO A 298 15.48 4.13 -21.66
C PRO A 298 16.16 2.84 -22.13
N GLN A 299 15.51 2.07 -23.01
CA GLN A 299 16.01 0.78 -23.50
C GLN A 299 17.48 0.85 -23.99
N ALA A 300 17.89 2.00 -24.54
CA ALA A 300 19.27 2.26 -24.97
C ALA A 300 20.33 2.09 -23.86
N SER A 301 20.00 2.40 -22.59
CA SER A 301 20.94 2.30 -21.48
C SER A 301 21.11 0.85 -20.98
N GLN A 302 20.11 -0.01 -21.18
CA GLN A 302 20.22 -1.45 -20.84
C GLN A 302 21.10 -2.19 -21.85
N THR A 303 21.08 -1.78 -23.12
CA THR A 303 21.93 -2.37 -24.16
C THR A 303 23.41 -2.06 -23.94
N LEU A 304 23.73 -0.87 -23.42
CA LEU A 304 25.12 -0.47 -23.14
C LEU A 304 25.74 -1.21 -21.94
N SER A 305 24.95 -1.67 -20.97
CA SER A 305 25.45 -2.50 -19.86
C SER A 305 25.71 -3.95 -20.24
N LEU A 306 25.45 -4.33 -21.49
CA LEU A 306 25.75 -5.66 -22.05
C LEU A 306 27.07 -5.69 -22.85
N PHE A 307 27.76 -4.54 -22.93
CA PHE A 307 29.09 -4.37 -23.52
C PHE A 307 30.01 -3.68 -22.49
#